data_AF-A0A450XNM9-F1
#
_entry.id   AF-A0A450XNM9-F1
#
_cell.length_a   1.000
_cell.length_b   1.000
_cell.length_c   1.000
_cell.angle_alpha   90.00
_cell.angle_beta   90.00
_cell.angle_gamma   90.00
#
_symmetry.space_group_name_H-M   'P 1'
#
loop_
_entity.id
_entity.type
_entity.pdbx_description
1 polymer ?
#
loop_
_entity_poly.entity_id
_entity_poly.type
_entity_poly.pdbx_seq_one_letter_code
_entity_poly.pdbx_strand_id
1 'polypeptide(L)'
;EEIDIREPKKKPRNGELTEEEKNNNKLISSLRVIVEHVISGAKRCRIVKDVFRNTKLGYDDLAMEIACGLHNYRSHFRLASY
;
A
#
# COMPACT_ATOMS: atom_id res chain seq x y z
N GLU A 1 -12.20 -16.01 1.04
CA GLU A 1 -11.06 -16.19 0.13
C GLU A 1 -9.80 -16.41 0.93
N GLU A 2 -8.87 -17.20 0.42
CA GLU A 2 -7.55 -17.41 1.02
C GLU A 2 -6.69 -16.17 0.79
N ILE A 3 -6.10 -15.63 1.85
CA ILE A 3 -5.28 -14.41 1.80
C ILE A 3 -3.81 -14.82 1.65
N ASP A 4 -3.19 -14.48 0.51
CA ASP A 4 -1.75 -14.66 0.28
C ASP A 4 -0.96 -13.52 0.95
N ILE A 5 -0.26 -13.84 2.05
CA ILE A 5 0.56 -12.87 2.81
C ILE A 5 2.02 -13.00 2.38
N ARG A 6 2.55 -11.95 1.73
CA ARG A 6 3.95 -11.89 1.30
C ARG A 6 4.74 -10.90 2.14
N GLU A 7 5.54 -11.42 3.05
CA GLU A 7 6.42 -10.63 3.90
C GLU A 7 7.90 -10.96 3.67
N PRO A 8 8.81 -9.99 3.83
CA PRO A 8 10.24 -10.27 3.82
C PRO A 8 10.60 -11.31 4.90
N LYS A 9 11.36 -12.33 4.52
CA LYS A 9 11.87 -13.34 5.45
C LYS A 9 12.78 -12.66 6.46
N LYS A 10 12.44 -12.81 7.75
CA LYS A 10 13.29 -12.34 8.85
C LYS A 10 14.57 -13.16 8.90
N LYS A 11 15.68 -12.48 9.20
CA LYS A 11 16.97 -13.12 9.42
C LYS A 11 16.87 -14.09 10.62
N PRO A 12 17.35 -15.34 10.50
CA PRO A 12 17.35 -16.28 11.61
C PRO A 12 18.34 -15.85 12.70
N ARG A 13 18.08 -16.25 13.96
CA ARG A 13 18.99 -15.97 15.07
C ARG A 13 20.34 -16.66 14.82
N ASN A 14 21.43 -15.90 14.86
CA ASN A 14 22.80 -16.36 14.60
C ASN A 14 23.04 -16.98 13.20
N GLY A 15 22.19 -16.72 12.22
CA GLY A 15 22.37 -17.19 10.85
C GLY A 15 22.24 -16.05 9.83
N GLU A 16 22.60 -16.32 8.58
CA GLU A 16 22.44 -15.39 7.47
C GLU A 16 21.26 -15.78 6.57
N LEU A 17 20.72 -14.80 5.86
CA LEU A 17 19.82 -15.07 4.75
C LEU A 17 20.62 -15.61 3.58
N THR A 18 20.05 -16.59 2.87
CA THR A 18 20.62 -17.04 1.59
C THR A 18 20.53 -15.92 0.55
N GLU A 19 21.32 -16.00 -0.52
CA GLU A 19 21.24 -15.00 -1.60
C GLU A 19 19.86 -14.99 -2.27
N GLU A 20 19.22 -16.16 -2.42
CA GLU A 20 17.85 -16.26 -2.93
C GLU A 20 16.85 -15.55 -2.00
N GLU A 21 16.95 -15.75 -0.68
CA GLU A 21 16.10 -15.07 0.30
C GLU A 21 16.31 -13.55 0.29
N LYS A 22 17.55 -13.08 0.14
CA LYS A 22 17.85 -11.66 -0.01
C LYS A 22 17.23 -11.08 -1.28
N ASN A 23 17.32 -11.81 -2.40
CA ASN A 23 16.71 -11.38 -3.67
C ASN A 23 15.19 -11.31 -3.57
N ASN A 24 14.55 -12.30 -2.94
CA ASN A 24 13.11 -12.30 -2.68
C ASN A 24 12.71 -11.14 -1.77
N ASN A 25 13.45 -10.90 -0.68
CA ASN A 25 13.22 -9.76 0.20
C ASN A 25 13.35 -8.41 -0.53
N LYS A 26 14.31 -8.30 -1.44
CA LYS A 26 14.51 -7.10 -2.27
C LYS A 26 13.32 -6.86 -3.21
N LEU A 27 12.81 -7.92 -3.85
CA LEU A 27 11.61 -7.86 -4.68
C LEU A 27 10.40 -7.37 -3.85
N ILE A 28 10.11 -8.03 -2.72
CA ILE A 28 9.00 -7.65 -1.83
C ILE A 28 9.14 -6.19 -1.38
N SER A 29 10.35 -5.78 -1.01
CA SER A 29 10.62 -4.41 -0.57
C SER A 29 10.41 -3.38 -1.69
N SER A 30 10.83 -3.69 -2.92
CA SER A 30 10.61 -2.81 -4.08
C SER A 30 9.12 -2.61 -4.38
N LEU A 31 8.32 -3.66 -4.26
CA LEU A 31 6.87 -3.58 -4.41
C LEU A 31 6.26 -2.73 -3.29
N ARG A 32 6.72 -2.92 -2.05
CA ARG A 32 6.23 -2.17 -0.88
C ARG A 32 6.39 -0.67 -1.05
N VAL A 33 7.52 -0.21 -1.60
CA VAL A 33 7.76 1.21 -1.87
C VAL A 33 6.69 1.80 -2.81
N ILE A 34 6.32 1.07 -3.87
CA ILE A 34 5.27 1.51 -4.81
C ILE A 34 3.93 1.60 -4.08
N VAL A 35 3.58 0.58 -3.30
CA VAL A 35 2.33 0.56 -2.52
C VAL A 35 2.28 1.69 -1.50
N GLU A 36 3.36 1.94 -0.77
CA GLU A 36 3.48 3.04 0.19
C GLU A 36 3.27 4.41 -0.47
N HIS A 37 3.81 4.62 -1.67
CA HIS A 37 3.57 5.85 -2.43
C HIS A 37 2.10 6.03 -2.83
N VAL A 38 1.44 4.96 -3.29
CA VAL A 38 0.01 4.99 -3.64
C VAL A 38 -0.83 5.28 -2.40
N ILE A 39 -0.57 4.60 -1.27
CA ILE A 39 -1.26 4.84 0.00
C ILE A 39 -1.05 6.28 0.48
N SER A 40 0.17 6.81 0.40
CA SER A 40 0.48 8.21 0.72
C SER A 40 -0.31 9.18 -0.18
N GLY A 41 -0.46 8.81 -1.46
CA GLY A 41 -1.28 9.52 -2.42
C GLY A 41 -2.77 9.54 -2.08
N ALA A 42 -3.34 8.40 -1.70
CA ALA A 42 -4.74 8.28 -1.27
C ALA A 42 -4.98 9.07 0.04
N LYS A 43 -4.04 9.04 0.98
CA LYS A 43 -4.07 9.79 2.25
C LYS A 43 -4.06 11.31 2.11
N ARG A 44 -3.90 11.85 0.89
CA ARG A 44 -4.18 13.28 0.63
C ARG A 44 -5.65 13.62 0.88
N CYS A 45 -6.55 12.66 0.63
CA CYS A 45 -7.93 12.73 1.09
C CYS A 45 -7.92 12.51 2.61
N ARG A 46 -7.96 13.59 3.40
CA ARG A 46 -7.80 13.52 4.87
C ARG A 46 -8.79 12.58 5.57
N ILE A 47 -9.93 12.28 4.95
CA ILE A 47 -10.91 11.31 5.45
C ILE A 47 -10.33 9.90 5.66
N VAL A 48 -9.32 9.48 4.88
CA VAL A 48 -8.62 8.18 5.04
C VAL A 48 -7.28 8.31 5.77
N LYS A 49 -6.91 9.52 6.18
CA LYS A 49 -5.68 9.80 6.95
C LYS A 49 -5.98 10.00 8.43
N ASP A 50 -6.98 10.81 8.72
CA ASP A 50 -7.36 11.18 10.08
C ASP A 50 -8.31 10.12 10.67
N VAL A 51 -8.61 10.22 11.97
CA VAL A 51 -9.53 9.28 12.63
C VAL A 51 -10.92 9.36 11.99
N PHE A 52 -11.32 8.26 11.35
CA PHE A 52 -12.64 8.09 10.77
C PHE A 52 -13.66 7.81 11.89
N ARG A 53 -14.57 8.76 12.12
CA ARG A 53 -15.55 8.70 13.23
C ARG A 53 -16.91 8.14 12.84
N ASN A 54 -17.16 7.91 11.56
CA ASN A 54 -18.41 7.34 11.10
C ASN A 54 -18.42 5.83 11.40
N THR A 55 -19.43 5.39 12.14
CA THR A 55 -19.57 4.00 12.62
C THR A 55 -20.52 3.17 11.77
N LYS A 56 -21.05 3.73 10.68
CA LYS A 56 -21.93 3.00 9.76
C LYS A 56 -21.13 1.93 9.02
N LEU A 57 -21.63 0.69 9.05
CA LEU A 57 -20.99 -0.46 8.43
C LEU A 57 -20.69 -0.21 6.94
N GLY A 58 -19.45 -0.49 6.51
CA GLY A 58 -18.97 -0.39 5.14
C GLY A 58 -18.67 1.03 4.64
N TYR A 59 -18.84 2.06 5.46
CA TYR A 59 -18.52 3.44 5.05
C TYR A 59 -17.03 3.75 5.07
N ASP A 60 -16.26 3.02 5.86
CA ASP A 60 -14.80 3.04 5.86
C ASP A 60 -14.24 2.50 4.53
N ASP A 61 -14.75 1.37 4.06
CA ASP A 61 -14.39 0.80 2.75
C ASP A 61 -14.80 1.74 1.61
N LEU A 62 -16.03 2.28 1.65
CA LEU A 62 -16.49 3.27 0.66
C LEU A 62 -15.62 4.53 0.64
N ALA A 63 -15.22 5.04 1.82
CA ALA A 63 -14.33 6.19 1.91
C ALA A 63 -12.96 5.90 1.31
N MET A 64 -12.43 4.69 1.54
CA MET A 64 -11.17 4.24 0.93
C MET A 64 -11.30 4.12 -0.60
N GLU A 65 -12.36 3.49 -1.10
CA GLU A 65 -12.61 3.33 -2.53
C GLU A 65 -12.67 4.68 -3.26
N ILE A 66 -13.41 5.64 -2.71
CA ILE A 66 -13.51 7.00 -3.26
C ILE A 66 -12.16 7.71 -3.22
N ALA A 67 -11.40 7.61 -2.12
CA ALA A 67 -10.09 8.23 -2.00
C ALA A 67 -9.08 7.67 -3.03
N CYS A 68 -9.09 6.35 -3.24
CA CYS A 68 -8.30 5.69 -4.28
C CYS A 68 -8.72 6.14 -5.68
N GLY A 69 -10.02 6.23 -5.96
CA GLY A 69 -10.55 6.74 -7.22
C GLY A 69 -10.09 8.17 -7.53
N LEU A 70 -10.16 9.07 -6.53
CA LEU A 70 -9.69 10.45 -6.66
C LEU A 70 -8.16 10.52 -6.86
N HIS A 71 -7.40 9.69 -6.17
CA HIS A 71 -5.96 9.58 -6.38
C HIS A 71 -5.64 9.15 -7.82
N ASN A 72 -6.31 8.12 -8.32
CA ASN A 72 -6.12 7.59 -9.67
C ASN A 72 -6.47 8.62 -10.73
N TYR A 73 -7.61 9.31 -10.57
CA TYR A 73 -8.02 10.42 -11.44
C TYR A 73 -6.93 11.50 -11.48
N ARG A 74 -6.48 11.99 -10.32
CA ARG A 74 -5.41 13.00 -10.24
C ARG A 74 -4.12 12.52 -10.91
N SER A 75 -3.73 11.27 -10.72
CA SER A 75 -2.50 10.71 -11.31
C SER A 75 -2.60 10.60 -12.82
N HIS A 76 -3.75 10.20 -13.36
CA HIS A 76 -4.01 10.13 -14.80
C HIS A 76 -3.85 11.49 -15.48
N PHE A 77 -4.48 12.54 -14.95
CA PHE A 77 -4.39 13.88 -15.54
C PHE A 77 -3.01 14.53 -15.40
N ARG A 78 -2.25 14.17 -14.35
CA ARG A 78 -0.85 14.61 -14.24
C ARG A 78 0.03 14.00 -15.32
N LEU A 79 -0.13 12.71 -15.60
CA LEU A 79 0.62 12.01 -16.64
C LEU A 79 0.25 12.52 -18.04
N ALA A 80 -1.03 12.78 -18.29
CA ALA A 80 -1.50 13.31 -19.58
C ALA A 80 -1.06 14.76 -19.87
N SER A 81 -0.50 15.46 -18.87
CA SER A 81 0.01 16.84 -19.01
C SER A 81 1.50 16.90 -19.34
N TYR A 82 2.18 15.75 -19.48
CA TYR A 82 3.56 15.61 -19.93
C TYR A 82 3.60 14.99 -21.32
#